data_AF-A0A925DCS0-F1
#
_entry.id   AF-A0A925DCS0-F1
#
_cell.length_a   1.000
_cell.length_b   1.000
_cell.length_c   1.000
_cell.angle_alpha   90.00
_cell.angle_beta   90.00
_cell.angle_gamma   90.00
#
_symmetry.space_group_name_H-M   'P 1'
#
loop_
_entity.id
_entity.type
_entity.pdbx_description
1 polymer ?
#
loop_
_entity_poly.entity_id
_entity_poly.type
_entity_poly.pdbx_seq_one_letter_code
_entity_poly.pdbx_strand_id
1 'polypeptide(L)'
;RPKNDQEKALAAWLWRNTHYAHGEEGAEDLWGQGFTKGMDLRTREYWTGMFAHGFGLCGTTHSQWTAEMEHLLGHNRGRGVGVTGHNSFEVFLTGGAYGKGKWCLLDHDISTVIFDAKGDSLLSLAEVQKDWKRLTQRDFNPQKQHGWLVCGLHPGDGASYDSYQVAEYLSGYSGPPPMVHLRRGESLRRYLQPGLEDGKTFVFWGRNYNAGGIPGPERSQTWVNQPEKMHGSQDGTGYKAGQARYGNAVYTYRPNFKDGTYREGVISEDEDQVTFEFYSPYIIGATPPHETAWGVYQPACTNGLIIQRDGVYSVSVSADQGATWQEAGALRGDVDLTDIVKGRRQYFLRINRSAKVLAESSLTVTTVCQCNAAILPRLKDEGTEIRFAASHQAVVSAGPNLPQAQAHVVEGKFGSPKVTLELQTPRGEDAVSLYAAAHMQSSNPPSADVKYSIDYSLDGGKTWQPVVKDWQITRRGDEPADFWSQSFCWGNTKIAQLGGKPVRVRFRNDGGKNIARAEAHLVYRTRGRDLTRLTFAWKDAGGEHSDFRVLGGKEDLPSAVWHLPTGKETVTRWVGLEPEPAP
;
A
#
# COMPACT_ATOMS: atom_id res chain seq x y z
N ARG A 1 -25.02 8.06 2.62
CA ARG A 1 -23.98 7.47 3.50
C ARG A 1 -24.55 6.15 4.03
N PRO A 2 -23.75 5.07 4.06
CA PRO A 2 -24.17 3.78 4.61
C PRO A 2 -24.63 3.90 6.07
N LYS A 3 -25.71 3.20 6.42
CA LYS A 3 -26.40 3.28 7.72
C LYS A 3 -26.30 2.01 8.56
N ASN A 4 -26.12 0.86 7.92
CA ASN A 4 -26.01 -0.45 8.57
C ASN A 4 -24.79 -1.22 8.04
N ASP A 5 -24.52 -2.38 8.62
CA ASP A 5 -23.33 -3.17 8.29
C ASP A 5 -23.34 -3.69 6.85
N GLN A 6 -24.49 -4.10 6.33
CA GLN A 6 -24.62 -4.52 4.93
C GLN A 6 -24.31 -3.36 3.96
N GLU A 7 -24.88 -2.18 4.19
CA GLU A 7 -24.60 -1.00 3.35
C GLU A 7 -23.13 -0.59 3.41
N LYS A 8 -22.48 -0.69 4.59
CA LYS A 8 -21.04 -0.43 4.74
C LYS A 8 -20.22 -1.44 3.95
N ALA A 9 -20.53 -2.73 4.09
CA ALA A 9 -19.84 -3.81 3.39
C ALA A 9 -20.01 -3.72 1.86
N LEU A 10 -21.22 -3.44 1.36
CA LEU A 10 -21.47 -3.27 -0.07
C LEU A 10 -20.82 -2.01 -0.63
N ALA A 11 -20.78 -0.91 0.13
CA ALA A 11 -20.07 0.30 -0.29
C ALA A 11 -18.56 0.06 -0.38
N ALA A 12 -17.97 -0.62 0.61
CA ALA A 12 -16.58 -1.04 0.58
C ALA A 12 -16.30 -2.01 -0.58
N TRP A 13 -17.20 -2.96 -0.84
CA TRP A 13 -17.09 -3.90 -1.95
C TRP A 13 -17.11 -3.20 -3.31
N LEU A 14 -18.06 -2.31 -3.54
CA LEU A 14 -18.10 -1.47 -4.74
C LEU A 14 -16.80 -0.67 -4.90
N TRP A 15 -16.32 -0.06 -3.82
CA TRP A 15 -15.07 0.69 -3.83
C TRP A 15 -13.88 -0.20 -4.22
N ARG A 16 -13.77 -1.39 -3.63
CA ARG A 16 -12.70 -2.34 -3.92
C ARG A 16 -12.73 -2.81 -5.37
N ASN A 17 -13.89 -3.18 -5.90
CA ASN A 17 -14.07 -3.59 -7.31
C ASN A 17 -13.63 -2.51 -8.31
N THR A 18 -13.78 -1.23 -7.96
CA THR A 18 -13.56 -0.10 -8.86
C THR A 18 -12.17 0.54 -8.71
N HIS A 19 -11.38 0.12 -7.72
CA HIS A 19 -10.06 0.68 -7.43
C HIS A 19 -8.94 -0.37 -7.27
N TYR A 20 -9.27 -1.65 -7.28
CA TYR A 20 -8.31 -2.75 -7.14
C TYR A 20 -8.63 -3.85 -8.17
N ALA A 21 -7.65 -4.24 -8.99
CA ALA A 21 -7.87 -5.28 -10.00
C ALA A 21 -7.19 -6.61 -9.63
N HIS A 22 -7.77 -7.73 -10.07
CA HIS A 22 -7.10 -9.03 -10.01
C HIS A 22 -5.84 -9.01 -10.89
N GLY A 23 -4.67 -9.36 -10.33
CA GLY A 23 -3.41 -9.42 -11.08
C GLY A 23 -2.22 -9.88 -10.24
N GLU A 24 -1.12 -10.28 -10.88
CA GLU A 24 0.05 -10.85 -10.19
C GLU A 24 1.05 -9.76 -9.76
N GLU A 25 0.97 -9.33 -8.50
CA GLU A 25 1.91 -8.38 -7.87
C GLU A 25 3.32 -8.94 -7.69
N GLY A 26 4.30 -8.03 -7.70
CA GLY A 26 5.68 -8.37 -7.36
C GLY A 26 5.83 -8.50 -5.86
N ALA A 27 6.50 -9.55 -5.39
CA ALA A 27 6.75 -9.79 -3.98
C ALA A 27 7.78 -8.81 -3.42
N GLU A 28 7.59 -8.31 -2.21
CA GLU A 28 8.64 -7.65 -1.43
C GLU A 28 9.56 -8.73 -0.82
N ASP A 29 10.87 -8.43 -0.64
CA ASP A 29 11.77 -9.31 0.12
C ASP A 29 11.53 -9.15 1.63
N LEU A 30 10.36 -9.58 2.10
CA LEU A 30 9.92 -9.41 3.49
C LEU A 30 10.79 -10.17 4.50
N TRP A 31 11.54 -11.17 4.04
CA TRP A 31 12.28 -12.11 4.90
C TRP A 31 13.80 -11.97 4.79
N GLY A 32 14.30 -11.15 3.87
CA GLY A 32 15.74 -11.03 3.58
C GLY A 32 16.32 -12.28 2.90
N GLN A 33 15.50 -13.00 2.14
CA GLN A 33 15.86 -14.26 1.46
C GLN A 33 15.68 -14.16 -0.07
N GLY A 34 15.43 -12.95 -0.58
CA GLY A 34 15.08 -12.67 -1.96
C GLY A 34 13.57 -12.75 -2.22
N PHE A 35 13.14 -12.30 -3.39
CA PHE A 35 11.72 -12.11 -3.74
C PHE A 35 10.89 -13.40 -3.88
N THR A 36 11.52 -14.58 -3.84
CA THR A 36 10.86 -15.87 -4.09
C THR A 36 11.00 -16.87 -2.94
N LYS A 37 11.59 -16.45 -1.82
CA LYS A 37 11.87 -17.33 -0.67
C LYS A 37 11.47 -16.67 0.64
N GLY A 38 11.29 -17.50 1.65
CA GLY A 38 10.82 -17.10 2.98
C GLY A 38 9.50 -17.75 3.31
N MET A 39 8.78 -17.18 4.27
CA MET A 39 7.45 -17.67 4.66
C MET A 39 6.38 -17.08 3.71
N ASP A 40 5.42 -16.32 4.25
CA ASP A 40 4.40 -15.68 3.44
C ASP A 40 4.99 -14.56 2.58
N LEU A 41 4.87 -14.70 1.26
CA LEU A 41 5.38 -13.74 0.27
C LEU A 41 4.32 -12.75 -0.20
N ARG A 42 3.05 -12.92 0.21
CA ARG A 42 1.96 -12.05 -0.21
C ARG A 42 2.05 -10.70 0.49
N THR A 43 1.70 -9.62 -0.21
CA THR A 43 1.53 -8.32 0.43
C THR A 43 0.27 -8.33 1.29
N ARG A 44 0.44 -8.39 2.62
CA ARG A 44 -0.69 -8.41 3.57
C ARG A 44 -1.06 -7.04 4.12
N GLU A 45 -0.24 -6.01 3.85
CA GLU A 45 -0.48 -4.64 4.29
C GLU A 45 -1.45 -3.93 3.33
N TYR A 46 -2.53 -3.40 3.88
CA TYR A 46 -3.66 -2.87 3.13
C TYR A 46 -3.30 -1.66 2.26
N TRP A 47 -2.55 -0.69 2.79
CA TRP A 47 -2.23 0.52 2.06
C TRP A 47 -1.21 0.28 0.95
N THR A 48 -0.26 -0.61 1.14
CA THR A 48 0.74 -1.00 0.15
C THR A 48 0.04 -1.70 -1.01
N GLY A 49 -0.83 -2.66 -0.72
CA GLY A 49 -1.70 -3.26 -1.73
C GLY A 49 -2.50 -2.22 -2.50
N MET A 50 -3.19 -1.31 -1.80
CA MET A 50 -4.09 -0.35 -2.43
C MET A 50 -3.39 0.80 -3.16
N PHE A 51 -2.32 1.38 -2.61
CA PHE A 51 -1.68 2.59 -3.13
C PHE A 51 -0.46 2.32 -3.99
N ALA A 52 0.32 1.29 -3.69
CA ALA A 52 1.52 0.95 -4.44
C ALA A 52 1.24 0.00 -5.59
N HIS A 53 0.57 -1.12 -5.30
CA HIS A 53 0.27 -2.11 -6.33
C HIS A 53 -0.99 -1.72 -7.10
N GLY A 54 -2.14 -1.67 -6.44
CA GLY A 54 -3.45 -1.51 -7.08
C GLY A 54 -3.98 -2.78 -7.73
N PHE A 55 -3.25 -3.87 -7.57
CA PHE A 55 -3.61 -5.19 -8.06
C PHE A 55 -3.01 -6.27 -7.17
N GLY A 56 -3.54 -7.48 -7.27
CA GLY A 56 -3.15 -8.60 -6.43
C GLY A 56 -4.03 -9.81 -6.77
N LEU A 57 -3.50 -11.01 -6.57
CA LEU A 57 -4.30 -12.23 -6.74
C LEU A 57 -5.35 -12.32 -5.62
N CYS A 58 -6.40 -13.12 -5.86
CA CYS A 58 -7.50 -13.35 -4.93
C CYS A 58 -7.06 -13.52 -3.47
N GLY A 59 -6.08 -14.39 -3.20
CA GLY A 59 -5.55 -14.66 -1.85
C GLY A 59 -4.71 -13.53 -1.24
N THR A 60 -4.22 -12.59 -2.03
CA THR A 60 -3.57 -11.37 -1.55
C THR A 60 -4.63 -10.34 -1.20
N THR A 61 -5.50 -10.04 -2.17
CA THR A 61 -6.41 -8.90 -2.08
C THR A 61 -7.50 -9.11 -1.02
N HIS A 62 -8.05 -10.32 -0.89
CA HIS A 62 -9.04 -10.62 0.15
C HIS A 62 -8.42 -10.58 1.55
N SER A 63 -7.16 -11.00 1.71
CA SER A 63 -6.51 -10.96 3.02
C SER A 63 -6.22 -9.55 3.47
N GLN A 64 -5.66 -8.70 2.61
CA GLN A 64 -5.51 -7.26 2.89
C GLN A 64 -6.84 -6.64 3.34
N TRP A 65 -7.94 -7.05 2.71
CA TRP A 65 -9.25 -6.46 2.92
C TRP A 65 -9.86 -6.76 4.30
N THR A 66 -9.33 -7.76 5.02
CA THR A 66 -9.68 -7.96 6.44
C THR A 66 -9.42 -6.70 7.27
N ALA A 67 -8.34 -5.95 6.99
CA ALA A 67 -8.00 -4.72 7.73
C ALA A 67 -9.05 -3.60 7.56
N GLU A 68 -9.67 -3.50 6.37
CA GLU A 68 -10.75 -2.55 6.13
C GLU A 68 -12.02 -2.95 6.89
N MET A 69 -12.34 -4.24 6.94
CA MET A 69 -13.50 -4.73 7.70
C MET A 69 -13.31 -4.57 9.21
N GLU A 70 -12.09 -4.75 9.73
CA GLU A 70 -11.76 -4.42 11.12
C GLU A 70 -12.10 -2.96 11.43
N HIS A 71 -11.76 -2.04 10.53
CA HIS A 71 -12.04 -0.62 10.70
C HIS A 71 -13.54 -0.28 10.59
N LEU A 72 -14.23 -0.83 9.60
CA LEU A 72 -15.63 -0.48 9.30
C LEU A 72 -16.64 -1.13 10.25
N LEU A 73 -16.37 -2.36 10.65
CA LEU A 73 -17.33 -3.23 11.33
C LEU A 73 -16.87 -3.64 12.73
N GLY A 74 -15.58 -3.54 13.02
CA GLY A 74 -14.98 -3.92 14.30
C GLY A 74 -14.28 -5.27 14.26
N HIS A 75 -13.75 -5.65 15.43
CA HIS A 75 -12.77 -6.73 15.53
C HIS A 75 -13.27 -8.10 15.10
N ASN A 76 -12.43 -8.76 14.31
CA ASN A 76 -12.59 -10.10 13.78
C ASN A 76 -13.91 -10.30 13.02
N ARG A 77 -14.19 -9.40 12.05
CA ARG A 77 -15.43 -9.42 11.25
C ARG A 77 -15.21 -9.57 9.75
N GLY A 78 -13.98 -9.74 9.29
CA GLY A 78 -13.64 -10.14 7.94
C GLY A 78 -12.70 -11.34 7.95
N ARG A 79 -12.88 -12.25 6.99
CA ARG A 79 -11.96 -13.38 6.78
C ARG A 79 -11.79 -13.69 5.30
N GLY A 80 -10.56 -14.02 4.93
CA GLY A 80 -10.32 -14.69 3.64
C GLY A 80 -10.80 -16.14 3.73
N VAL A 81 -11.25 -16.70 2.61
CA VAL A 81 -11.75 -18.07 2.56
C VAL A 81 -11.16 -18.82 1.36
N GLY A 82 -10.57 -19.99 1.58
CA GLY A 82 -10.09 -20.85 0.50
C GLY A 82 -11.23 -21.60 -0.18
N VAL A 83 -11.28 -21.52 -1.51
CA VAL A 83 -12.24 -22.22 -2.37
C VAL A 83 -11.51 -22.79 -3.60
N THR A 84 -12.23 -23.43 -4.53
CA THR A 84 -11.57 -24.13 -5.65
C THR A 84 -10.94 -23.15 -6.63
N GLY A 85 -9.61 -23.23 -6.76
CA GLY A 85 -8.83 -22.39 -7.68
C GLY A 85 -8.83 -20.89 -7.33
N HIS A 86 -9.30 -20.53 -6.14
CA HIS A 86 -9.55 -19.14 -5.76
C HIS A 86 -9.54 -18.96 -4.23
N ASN A 87 -9.38 -17.74 -3.77
CA ASN A 87 -9.68 -17.36 -2.40
C ASN A 87 -10.82 -16.35 -2.46
N SER A 88 -11.91 -16.58 -1.76
CA SER A 88 -13.02 -15.64 -1.59
C SER A 88 -12.89 -14.86 -0.28
N PHE A 89 -13.92 -14.10 0.07
CA PHE A 89 -13.99 -13.34 1.32
C PHE A 89 -15.38 -13.40 1.94
N GLU A 90 -15.40 -13.50 3.26
CA GLU A 90 -16.62 -13.39 4.04
C GLU A 90 -16.54 -12.26 5.05
N VAL A 91 -17.67 -11.60 5.25
CA VAL A 91 -17.87 -10.55 6.24
C VAL A 91 -18.94 -10.97 7.25
N PHE A 92 -18.70 -10.75 8.53
CA PHE A 92 -19.66 -11.06 9.59
C PHE A 92 -20.58 -9.86 9.81
N LEU A 93 -21.83 -9.91 9.36
CA LEU A 93 -22.81 -8.83 9.47
C LEU A 93 -23.75 -9.04 10.66
N THR A 94 -24.19 -7.97 11.31
CA THR A 94 -25.11 -8.00 12.47
C THR A 94 -26.26 -7.01 12.28
N GLY A 95 -27.33 -7.18 13.06
CA GLY A 95 -28.53 -6.35 13.01
C GLY A 95 -29.45 -6.66 11.82
N GLY A 96 -30.69 -6.14 11.86
CA GLY A 96 -31.69 -6.38 10.81
C GLY A 96 -31.89 -7.88 10.53
N ALA A 97 -31.81 -8.26 9.25
CA ALA A 97 -31.95 -9.65 8.80
C ALA A 97 -30.84 -10.59 9.31
N TYR A 98 -29.72 -10.05 9.82
CA TYR A 98 -28.58 -10.81 10.33
C TYR A 98 -28.65 -11.09 11.84
N GLY A 99 -29.59 -10.46 12.56
CA GLY A 99 -29.79 -10.67 14.00
C GLY A 99 -28.50 -10.50 14.82
N LYS A 100 -28.10 -11.54 15.55
CA LYS A 100 -26.87 -11.55 16.37
C LYS A 100 -25.59 -11.67 15.55
N GLY A 101 -25.66 -12.05 14.28
CA GLY A 101 -24.49 -12.20 13.43
C GLY A 101 -24.58 -13.34 12.43
N LYS A 102 -24.11 -13.10 11.20
CA LYS A 102 -24.02 -14.10 10.13
C LYS A 102 -22.82 -13.80 9.22
N TRP A 103 -22.09 -14.82 8.81
CA TRP A 103 -21.09 -14.70 7.74
C TRP A 103 -21.76 -14.55 6.38
N CYS A 104 -21.26 -13.65 5.54
CA CYS A 104 -21.82 -13.33 4.24
C CYS A 104 -20.71 -13.26 3.20
N LEU A 105 -20.95 -13.87 2.04
CA LEU A 105 -20.08 -13.81 0.87
C LEU A 105 -19.98 -12.36 0.38
N LEU A 106 -18.75 -11.88 0.23
CA LEU A 106 -18.45 -10.55 -0.27
C LEU A 106 -17.17 -10.65 -1.11
N ASP A 107 -17.29 -11.17 -2.34
CA ASP A 107 -16.13 -11.45 -3.18
C ASP A 107 -15.92 -10.32 -4.18
N HIS A 108 -14.85 -9.53 -4.02
CA HIS A 108 -14.56 -8.45 -4.97
C HIS A 108 -13.66 -8.90 -6.13
N ASP A 109 -12.96 -10.02 -5.99
CA ASP A 109 -12.00 -10.47 -7.00
C ASP A 109 -12.71 -11.04 -8.24
N ILE A 110 -13.86 -11.71 -8.05
CA ILE A 110 -14.78 -12.10 -9.14
C ILE A 110 -16.10 -11.31 -9.11
N SER A 111 -16.11 -10.18 -8.40
CA SER A 111 -17.25 -9.24 -8.35
C SER A 111 -18.58 -9.93 -8.07
N THR A 112 -18.70 -10.64 -6.94
CA THR A 112 -19.91 -11.37 -6.58
C THR A 112 -20.37 -11.10 -5.15
N VAL A 113 -21.66 -10.81 -5.03
CA VAL A 113 -22.48 -10.95 -3.82
C VAL A 113 -23.76 -11.70 -4.20
N ILE A 114 -24.34 -12.45 -3.28
CA ILE A 114 -25.57 -13.20 -3.56
C ILE A 114 -26.56 -12.96 -2.42
N PHE A 115 -27.70 -12.39 -2.76
CA PHE A 115 -28.82 -12.24 -1.83
C PHE A 115 -29.64 -13.52 -1.71
N ASP A 116 -30.28 -13.68 -0.55
CA ASP A 116 -31.27 -14.73 -0.29
C ASP A 116 -32.48 -14.64 -1.23
N ALA A 117 -33.42 -15.58 -1.11
CA ALA A 117 -34.58 -15.64 -1.98
C ALA A 117 -35.50 -14.40 -1.91
N LYS A 118 -35.47 -13.65 -0.80
CA LYS A 118 -36.28 -12.44 -0.60
C LYS A 118 -35.55 -11.17 -1.04
N GLY A 119 -34.24 -11.22 -1.15
CA GLY A 119 -33.41 -10.03 -1.36
C GLY A 119 -33.07 -9.30 -0.06
N ASP A 120 -33.35 -9.87 1.11
CA ASP A 120 -33.26 -9.15 2.39
C ASP A 120 -31.89 -9.28 3.05
N SER A 121 -31.20 -10.41 2.83
CA SER A 121 -29.88 -10.70 3.41
C SER A 121 -28.93 -11.32 2.39
N LEU A 122 -27.64 -11.11 2.59
CA LEU A 122 -26.58 -11.82 1.87
C LEU A 122 -26.46 -13.27 2.37
N LEU A 123 -26.12 -14.16 1.44
CA LEU A 123 -25.83 -15.56 1.74
C LEU A 123 -24.38 -15.73 2.21
N SER A 124 -24.15 -16.67 3.12
CA SER A 124 -22.81 -17.15 3.46
C SER A 124 -22.26 -18.01 2.33
N LEU A 125 -20.94 -18.20 2.31
CA LEU A 125 -20.34 -19.11 1.34
C LEU A 125 -20.81 -20.56 1.57
N ALA A 126 -21.01 -20.98 2.82
CA ALA A 126 -21.55 -22.30 3.16
C ALA A 126 -22.99 -22.51 2.65
N GLU A 127 -23.80 -21.45 2.55
CA GLU A 127 -25.12 -21.49 1.92
C GLU A 127 -25.00 -21.56 0.39
N VAL A 128 -24.13 -20.74 -0.20
CA VAL A 128 -23.90 -20.70 -1.65
C VAL A 128 -23.38 -22.05 -2.16
N GLN A 129 -22.41 -22.65 -1.47
CA GLN A 129 -21.78 -23.91 -1.88
C GLN A 129 -22.78 -25.05 -2.10
N LYS A 130 -23.85 -25.12 -1.29
CA LYS A 130 -24.87 -26.18 -1.37
C LYS A 130 -25.63 -26.19 -2.69
N ASP A 131 -25.70 -25.05 -3.37
CA ASP A 131 -26.44 -24.90 -4.62
C ASP A 131 -25.78 -23.87 -5.56
N TRP A 132 -24.45 -23.89 -5.61
CA TRP A 132 -23.68 -22.86 -6.30
C TRP A 132 -24.02 -22.80 -7.78
N LYS A 133 -24.28 -23.95 -8.42
CA LYS A 133 -24.62 -24.05 -9.85
C LYS A 133 -25.83 -23.23 -10.23
N ARG A 134 -26.83 -23.14 -9.33
CA ARG A 134 -28.03 -22.34 -9.53
C ARG A 134 -27.84 -20.91 -9.02
N LEU A 135 -27.29 -20.76 -7.82
CA LEU A 135 -27.19 -19.46 -7.15
C LEU A 135 -26.22 -18.48 -7.84
N THR A 136 -25.26 -19.00 -8.61
CA THR A 136 -24.26 -18.20 -9.34
C THR A 136 -24.66 -17.86 -10.78
N GLN A 137 -25.80 -18.35 -11.25
CA GLN A 137 -26.33 -18.00 -12.57
C GLN A 137 -26.85 -16.56 -12.58
N ARG A 138 -26.43 -15.77 -13.57
CA ARG A 138 -26.83 -14.36 -13.72
C ARG A 138 -28.33 -14.16 -13.93
N ASP A 139 -29.00 -15.12 -14.56
CA ASP A 139 -30.43 -15.11 -14.85
C ASP A 139 -31.29 -15.73 -13.72
N PHE A 140 -30.66 -16.28 -12.67
CA PHE A 140 -31.37 -16.85 -11.54
C PHE A 140 -31.90 -15.76 -10.59
N ASN A 141 -33.15 -15.36 -10.80
CA ASN A 141 -33.87 -14.33 -10.01
C ASN A 141 -33.10 -13.00 -9.87
N PRO A 142 -32.70 -12.34 -10.96
CA PRO A 142 -31.83 -11.15 -10.92
C PRO A 142 -32.42 -9.98 -10.11
N GLN A 143 -33.74 -9.89 -10.02
CA GLN A 143 -34.44 -8.85 -9.25
C GLN A 143 -34.06 -8.83 -7.76
N LYS A 144 -33.69 -9.98 -7.17
CA LYS A 144 -33.30 -10.05 -5.75
C LYS A 144 -31.91 -9.47 -5.47
N GLN A 145 -31.11 -9.22 -6.52
CA GLN A 145 -29.73 -8.77 -6.39
C GLN A 145 -29.60 -7.24 -6.37
N HIS A 146 -30.71 -6.50 -6.43
CA HIS A 146 -30.71 -5.03 -6.32
C HIS A 146 -29.82 -4.31 -7.34
N GLY A 147 -29.68 -4.89 -8.54
CA GLY A 147 -28.81 -4.36 -9.60
C GLY A 147 -27.34 -4.78 -9.51
N TRP A 148 -26.95 -5.58 -8.51
CA TRP A 148 -25.63 -6.20 -8.46
C TRP A 148 -25.59 -7.46 -9.33
N LEU A 149 -24.67 -7.50 -10.29
CA LEU A 149 -24.52 -8.68 -11.14
C LEU A 149 -23.74 -9.77 -10.41
N VAL A 150 -24.26 -10.98 -10.40
CA VAL A 150 -23.56 -12.17 -9.89
C VAL A 150 -22.48 -12.59 -10.90
N CYS A 151 -21.28 -12.92 -10.42
CA CYS A 151 -20.12 -13.21 -11.27
C CYS A 151 -19.85 -12.05 -12.24
N GLY A 152 -19.68 -10.84 -11.69
CA GLY A 152 -19.62 -9.60 -12.45
C GLY A 152 -18.44 -9.48 -13.43
N LEU A 153 -17.38 -10.28 -13.26
CA LEU A 153 -16.27 -10.34 -14.20
C LEU A 153 -16.52 -11.32 -15.36
N HIS A 154 -16.82 -12.59 -15.05
CA HIS A 154 -17.08 -13.62 -16.05
C HIS A 154 -18.16 -14.62 -15.56
N PRO A 155 -19.13 -15.04 -16.41
CA PRO A 155 -20.26 -15.88 -15.98
C PRO A 155 -19.84 -17.27 -15.45
N GLY A 156 -18.63 -17.73 -15.78
CA GLY A 156 -18.07 -19.00 -15.28
C GLY A 156 -17.47 -18.93 -13.88
N ASP A 157 -17.33 -17.74 -13.28
CA ASP A 157 -16.62 -17.57 -12.01
C ASP A 157 -17.31 -18.29 -10.83
N GLY A 158 -18.61 -18.58 -10.95
CA GLY A 158 -19.38 -19.30 -9.94
C GLY A 158 -18.84 -20.70 -9.60
N ALA A 159 -18.07 -21.31 -10.50
CA ALA A 159 -17.44 -22.61 -10.27
C ALA A 159 -16.47 -22.61 -9.10
N SER A 160 -15.88 -21.46 -8.75
CA SER A 160 -15.01 -21.34 -7.58
C SER A 160 -15.72 -21.67 -6.26
N TYR A 161 -17.05 -21.51 -6.18
CA TYR A 161 -17.82 -21.74 -4.95
C TYR A 161 -18.30 -23.19 -4.76
N ASP A 162 -17.75 -24.15 -5.50
CA ASP A 162 -18.06 -25.57 -5.29
C ASP A 162 -17.47 -26.13 -3.98
N SER A 163 -16.54 -25.40 -3.36
CA SER A 163 -15.86 -25.80 -2.13
C SER A 163 -15.76 -24.66 -1.11
N TYR A 164 -15.56 -25.07 0.14
CA TYR A 164 -15.40 -24.19 1.30
C TYR A 164 -14.37 -24.83 2.24
N GLN A 165 -13.10 -24.43 2.09
CA GLN A 165 -11.97 -25.26 2.51
C GLN A 165 -11.16 -24.69 3.68
N VAL A 166 -10.81 -23.40 3.63
CA VAL A 166 -9.86 -22.77 4.58
C VAL A 166 -10.40 -21.44 5.07
N ALA A 167 -10.25 -21.10 6.35
CA ALA A 167 -10.48 -19.74 6.86
C ALA A 167 -9.15 -19.03 7.20
N GLU A 168 -8.99 -17.80 6.71
CA GLU A 168 -7.86 -16.91 7.00
C GLU A 168 -8.31 -15.72 7.87
N TYR A 169 -8.26 -15.89 9.20
CA TYR A 169 -8.61 -14.86 10.17
C TYR A 169 -7.52 -13.81 10.32
N LEU A 170 -7.92 -12.53 10.36
CA LEU A 170 -7.01 -11.38 10.51
C LEU A 170 -5.80 -11.50 9.57
N SER A 171 -6.07 -11.83 8.30
CA SER A 171 -5.04 -12.21 7.34
C SER A 171 -4.35 -11.05 6.66
N GLY A 172 -4.80 -9.83 6.91
CA GLY A 172 -4.14 -8.58 6.54
C GLY A 172 -4.14 -7.59 7.68
N TYR A 173 -3.44 -6.49 7.49
CA TYR A 173 -3.30 -5.44 8.48
C TYR A 173 -3.15 -4.08 7.82
N SER A 174 -3.30 -3.01 8.60
CA SER A 174 -3.08 -1.64 8.12
C SER A 174 -1.91 -1.00 8.86
N GLY A 175 -0.93 -0.54 8.08
CA GLY A 175 0.15 0.31 8.55
C GLY A 175 -0.27 1.78 8.65
N PRO A 176 0.68 2.73 8.66
CA PRO A 176 0.35 4.14 8.53
C PRO A 176 -0.40 4.38 7.21
N PRO A 177 -1.35 5.34 7.17
CA PRO A 177 -1.93 5.74 5.90
C PRO A 177 -0.81 6.25 4.97
N PRO A 178 -0.99 6.16 3.65
CA PRO A 178 0.01 6.56 2.68
C PRO A 178 0.33 8.05 2.86
N MET A 179 1.56 8.35 3.26
CA MET A 179 2.06 9.70 3.46
C MET A 179 3.27 9.94 2.55
N VAL A 180 3.29 11.09 1.91
CA VAL A 180 4.43 11.57 1.14
C VAL A 180 4.95 12.83 1.81
N HIS A 181 6.22 12.82 2.20
CA HIS A 181 6.96 14.01 2.61
C HIS A 181 7.98 14.30 1.53
N LEU A 182 7.92 15.51 0.96
CA LEU A 182 8.90 16.00 0.01
C LEU A 182 9.82 16.97 0.74
N ARG A 183 11.12 16.70 0.68
CA ARG A 183 12.14 17.57 1.24
C ARG A 183 12.37 18.77 0.32
N ARG A 184 12.97 19.84 0.82
CA ARG A 184 13.43 20.94 -0.06
C ARG A 184 14.35 20.43 -1.18
N GLY A 185 14.02 20.81 -2.41
CA GLY A 185 14.70 20.32 -3.62
C GLY A 185 14.15 18.99 -4.15
N GLU A 186 13.12 18.41 -3.52
CA GLU A 186 12.43 17.21 -3.98
C GLU A 186 11.12 17.53 -4.70
N SER A 187 10.81 16.78 -5.75
CA SER A 187 9.52 16.83 -6.44
C SER A 187 8.99 15.42 -6.63
N LEU A 188 7.67 15.30 -6.73
CA LEU A 188 6.97 14.06 -7.06
C LEU A 188 6.04 14.29 -8.24
N ARG A 189 6.25 13.55 -9.33
CA ARG A 189 5.32 13.47 -10.47
C ARG A 189 4.67 12.10 -10.52
N ARG A 190 3.34 12.06 -10.60
CA ARG A 190 2.56 10.82 -10.71
C ARG A 190 1.92 10.71 -12.09
N TYR A 191 2.34 9.71 -12.87
CA TYR A 191 1.78 9.36 -14.17
C TYR A 191 0.66 8.33 -14.00
N LEU A 192 -0.49 8.59 -14.62
CA LEU A 192 -1.67 7.73 -14.50
C LEU A 192 -1.67 6.56 -15.49
N GLN A 193 -0.71 6.54 -16.42
CA GLN A 193 -0.55 5.50 -17.43
C GLN A 193 0.90 4.99 -17.42
N PRO A 194 1.14 3.73 -17.84
CA PRO A 194 2.49 3.23 -18.07
C PRO A 194 3.24 4.06 -19.11
N GLY A 195 4.56 4.15 -18.92
CA GLY A 195 5.42 5.02 -19.70
C GLY A 195 5.67 6.32 -18.94
N LEU A 196 6.94 6.65 -18.70
CA LEU A 196 7.33 7.95 -18.13
C LEU A 196 7.03 9.08 -19.14
N GLU A 197 7.67 10.24 -18.99
CA GLU A 197 7.44 11.40 -19.88
C GLU A 197 7.59 11.07 -21.38
N ASP A 198 8.48 10.13 -21.72
CA ASP A 198 8.74 9.68 -23.09
C ASP A 198 7.70 8.71 -23.67
N GLY A 199 6.77 8.24 -22.84
CA GLY A 199 5.78 7.21 -23.18
C GLY A 199 6.37 5.84 -23.54
N LYS A 200 7.66 5.60 -23.26
CA LYS A 200 8.42 4.41 -23.70
C LYS A 200 9.26 3.76 -22.61
N THR A 201 9.60 4.50 -21.56
CA THR A 201 10.31 3.97 -20.39
C THR A 201 9.28 3.39 -19.43
N PHE A 202 9.28 2.06 -19.26
CA PHE A 202 8.34 1.33 -18.41
C PHE A 202 9.01 0.85 -17.15
N VAL A 203 8.53 1.31 -15.99
CA VAL A 203 9.07 0.94 -14.68
C VAL A 203 7.94 0.36 -13.85
N PHE A 204 8.04 -0.91 -13.44
CA PHE A 204 6.93 -1.58 -12.75
C PHE A 204 7.44 -2.61 -11.74
N TRP A 205 6.52 -3.11 -10.91
CA TRP A 205 6.76 -4.16 -9.93
C TRP A 205 5.59 -5.14 -9.90
N GLY A 206 5.72 -6.20 -10.70
CA GLY A 206 4.74 -7.27 -10.86
C GLY A 206 4.96 -8.03 -12.15
N ARG A 207 4.04 -8.94 -12.48
CA ARG A 207 4.14 -9.75 -13.68
C ARG A 207 4.08 -8.86 -14.93
N ASN A 208 5.01 -9.10 -15.86
CA ASN A 208 4.94 -8.56 -17.20
C ASN A 208 3.96 -9.38 -18.06
N TYR A 209 2.76 -8.86 -18.28
CA TYR A 209 1.82 -9.45 -19.23
C TYR A 209 2.11 -9.04 -20.68
N ASN A 210 2.84 -7.94 -20.87
CA ASN A 210 3.13 -7.31 -22.16
C ASN A 210 1.88 -7.15 -23.06
N ALA A 211 0.71 -6.96 -22.44
CA ALA A 211 -0.55 -6.87 -23.17
C ALA A 211 -0.53 -5.64 -24.09
N GLY A 212 -0.84 -5.82 -25.37
CA GLY A 212 -0.81 -4.73 -26.36
C GLY A 212 0.57 -4.08 -26.53
N GLY A 213 1.67 -4.77 -26.22
CA GLY A 213 3.03 -4.24 -26.32
C GLY A 213 3.42 -3.25 -25.22
N ILE A 214 2.63 -3.16 -24.15
CA ILE A 214 2.93 -2.33 -22.97
C ILE A 214 3.39 -3.25 -21.83
N PRO A 215 4.68 -3.18 -21.43
CA PRO A 215 5.21 -3.97 -20.34
C PRO A 215 4.54 -3.72 -18.98
N GLY A 216 4.50 -4.77 -18.17
CA GLY A 216 4.08 -4.76 -16.78
C GLY A 216 2.66 -5.28 -16.51
N PRO A 217 2.17 -5.09 -15.27
CA PRO A 217 0.88 -5.55 -14.80
C PRO A 217 -0.29 -5.03 -15.62
N GLU A 218 -1.28 -5.89 -15.86
CA GLU A 218 -2.50 -5.57 -16.60
C GLU A 218 -3.67 -6.44 -16.14
N ARG A 219 -4.89 -5.94 -16.32
CA ARG A 219 -6.09 -6.77 -16.30
C ARG A 219 -7.10 -6.35 -17.36
N SER A 220 -7.60 -7.31 -18.14
CA SER A 220 -8.56 -7.04 -19.23
C SER A 220 -10.04 -7.12 -18.83
N GLN A 221 -10.36 -7.83 -17.76
CA GLN A 221 -11.71 -8.00 -17.21
C GLN A 221 -11.73 -7.43 -15.80
N THR A 222 -12.25 -6.21 -15.64
CA THR A 222 -12.25 -5.47 -14.38
C THR A 222 -13.19 -4.26 -14.42
N TRP A 223 -13.76 -3.90 -13.27
CA TRP A 223 -14.55 -2.68 -13.07
C TRP A 223 -13.68 -1.45 -12.73
N VAL A 224 -12.36 -1.63 -12.60
CA VAL A 224 -11.46 -0.53 -12.23
C VAL A 224 -11.57 0.63 -13.20
N ASN A 225 -11.67 1.85 -12.66
CA ASN A 225 -11.93 3.10 -13.39
C ASN A 225 -13.26 3.14 -14.16
N GLN A 226 -14.24 2.28 -13.83
CA GLN A 226 -15.57 2.25 -14.47
C GLN A 226 -16.73 2.08 -13.45
N PRO A 227 -16.75 2.83 -12.34
CA PRO A 227 -17.78 2.66 -11.31
C PRO A 227 -19.21 2.82 -11.83
N GLU A 228 -19.42 3.67 -12.83
CA GLU A 228 -20.72 3.96 -13.43
C GLU A 228 -21.32 2.80 -14.23
N LYS A 229 -20.51 1.80 -14.60
CA LYS A 229 -20.94 0.66 -15.42
C LYS A 229 -21.25 -0.60 -14.61
N MET A 230 -20.88 -0.62 -13.33
CA MET A 230 -20.96 -1.83 -12.52
C MET A 230 -22.39 -2.10 -12.03
N HIS A 231 -23.02 -1.10 -11.40
CA HIS A 231 -24.39 -1.24 -10.90
C HIS A 231 -25.39 -1.22 -12.07
N GLY A 232 -26.28 -2.21 -12.13
CA GLY A 232 -27.23 -2.39 -13.22
C GLY A 232 -26.66 -3.12 -14.45
N SER A 233 -25.39 -3.52 -14.43
CA SER A 233 -24.78 -4.29 -15.53
C SER A 233 -25.51 -5.61 -15.78
N GLN A 234 -25.67 -5.97 -17.05
CA GLN A 234 -26.25 -7.24 -17.48
C GLN A 234 -25.18 -8.22 -17.99
N ASP A 235 -24.11 -7.70 -18.60
CA ASP A 235 -23.12 -8.50 -19.32
C ASP A 235 -21.79 -8.65 -18.58
N GLY A 236 -21.58 -7.87 -17.52
CA GLY A 236 -20.32 -7.79 -16.80
C GLY A 236 -19.32 -6.85 -17.46
N THR A 237 -18.04 -6.99 -17.13
CA THR A 237 -16.99 -6.06 -17.58
C THR A 237 -16.65 -6.16 -19.07
N GLY A 238 -16.85 -7.34 -19.67
CA GLY A 238 -16.33 -7.68 -20.99
C GLY A 238 -14.80 -7.78 -21.01
N TYR A 239 -14.24 -8.35 -22.09
CA TYR A 239 -12.81 -8.39 -22.29
C TYR A 239 -12.35 -7.13 -23.03
N LYS A 240 -11.44 -6.35 -22.43
CA LYS A 240 -10.74 -5.26 -23.11
C LYS A 240 -9.27 -5.25 -22.70
N ALA A 241 -8.38 -5.57 -23.64
CA ALA A 241 -6.94 -5.57 -23.35
C ALA A 241 -6.47 -4.20 -22.85
N GLY A 242 -5.71 -4.19 -21.76
CA GLY A 242 -5.21 -2.99 -21.10
C GLY A 242 -6.22 -2.24 -20.25
N GLN A 243 -7.35 -2.86 -19.87
CA GLN A 243 -8.44 -2.15 -19.17
C GLN A 243 -8.00 -1.52 -17.85
N ALA A 244 -7.25 -2.26 -17.03
CA ALA A 244 -6.55 -1.71 -15.87
C ALA A 244 -5.03 -1.86 -16.04
N ARG A 245 -4.30 -0.83 -15.59
CA ARG A 245 -2.85 -0.74 -15.62
C ARG A 245 -2.34 -0.05 -14.36
N TYR A 246 -1.05 -0.22 -14.09
CA TYR A 246 -0.32 0.54 -13.09
C TYR A 246 -0.06 1.99 -13.56
N GLY A 247 0.31 2.85 -12.62
CA GLY A 247 0.91 4.15 -12.88
C GLY A 247 2.29 4.25 -12.23
N ASN A 248 2.94 5.41 -12.37
CA ASN A 248 4.27 5.66 -11.82
C ASN A 248 4.32 6.89 -10.92
N ALA A 249 5.08 6.80 -9.84
CA ALA A 249 5.43 7.92 -8.96
C ALA A 249 6.94 8.17 -9.10
N VAL A 250 7.32 9.29 -9.70
CA VAL A 250 8.71 9.68 -9.96
C VAL A 250 9.10 10.75 -8.96
N TYR A 251 10.02 10.40 -8.07
CA TYR A 251 10.66 11.34 -7.16
C TYR A 251 11.94 11.86 -7.81
N THR A 252 12.15 13.18 -7.76
CA THR A 252 13.40 13.80 -8.19
C THR A 252 13.89 14.72 -7.09
N TYR A 253 15.05 14.40 -6.51
CA TYR A 253 15.68 15.16 -5.43
C TYR A 253 16.98 15.82 -5.91
N ARG A 254 17.05 17.13 -5.74
CA ARG A 254 18.19 18.00 -6.05
C ARG A 254 18.61 18.73 -4.77
N PRO A 255 19.42 18.10 -3.89
CA PRO A 255 19.83 18.71 -2.63
C PRO A 255 20.59 20.02 -2.87
N ASN A 256 20.21 21.08 -2.16
CA ASN A 256 20.98 22.33 -2.15
C ASN A 256 21.96 22.35 -0.97
N PHE A 257 23.23 22.15 -1.27
CA PHE A 257 24.33 22.18 -0.29
C PHE A 257 24.82 23.61 0.02
N LYS A 258 24.49 24.61 -0.81
CA LYS A 258 24.96 26.00 -0.64
C LYS A 258 24.24 26.74 0.49
N ASP A 259 22.96 26.48 0.68
CA ASP A 259 22.13 27.12 1.71
C ASP A 259 21.83 26.23 2.92
N GLY A 260 22.28 24.97 2.90
CA GLY A 260 22.09 24.01 3.97
C GLY A 260 20.72 23.34 4.01
N THR A 261 19.81 23.64 3.08
CA THR A 261 18.46 23.05 3.07
C THR A 261 18.44 21.54 2.84
N TYR A 262 19.49 20.99 2.22
CA TYR A 262 19.68 19.53 2.07
C TYR A 262 19.60 18.76 3.40
N ARG A 263 19.91 19.41 4.53
CA ARG A 263 19.91 18.80 5.87
C ARG A 263 18.54 18.28 6.31
N GLU A 264 17.46 18.73 5.66
CA GLU A 264 16.13 18.14 5.89
C GLU A 264 16.10 16.65 5.54
N GLY A 265 16.87 16.22 4.54
CA GLY A 265 16.94 14.81 4.13
C GLY A 265 18.06 13.99 4.77
N VAL A 266 18.90 14.61 5.61
CA VAL A 266 20.10 13.96 6.14
C VAL A 266 19.76 13.17 7.41
N ILE A 267 20.30 11.95 7.48
CA ILE A 267 20.26 11.10 8.69
C ILE A 267 21.62 11.02 9.38
N SER A 268 22.71 11.20 8.64
CA SER A 268 24.06 11.36 9.17
C SER A 268 24.95 12.10 8.18
N GLU A 269 25.89 12.90 8.69
CA GLU A 269 26.93 13.55 7.91
C GLU A 269 28.19 13.73 8.77
N ASP A 270 29.34 13.80 8.11
CA ASP A 270 30.62 14.12 8.72
C ASP A 270 31.53 14.83 7.68
N GLU A 271 32.82 14.94 7.97
CA GLU A 271 33.80 15.60 7.09
C GLU A 271 34.04 14.87 5.77
N ASP A 272 33.57 13.62 5.63
CA ASP A 272 33.85 12.75 4.48
C ASP A 272 32.57 12.29 3.75
N GLN A 273 31.39 12.33 4.38
CA GLN A 273 30.15 11.85 3.76
C GLN A 273 28.89 12.62 4.15
N VAL A 274 27.86 12.47 3.31
CA VAL A 274 26.48 12.83 3.60
C VAL A 274 25.58 11.64 3.28
N THR A 275 24.75 11.22 4.23
CA THR A 275 23.77 10.13 4.07
C THR A 275 22.35 10.67 4.09
N PHE A 276 21.60 10.39 3.03
CA PHE A 276 20.20 10.74 2.86
C PHE A 276 19.29 9.54 3.09
N GLU A 277 18.12 9.77 3.66
CA GLU A 277 17.02 8.80 3.66
C GLU A 277 16.10 8.99 2.46
N PHE A 278 15.52 7.89 1.96
CA PHE A 278 14.36 7.91 1.08
C PHE A 278 13.28 7.01 1.65
N TYR A 279 12.04 7.48 1.64
CA TYR A 279 10.85 6.71 1.99
C TYR A 279 9.72 7.08 1.03
N SER A 280 8.94 6.08 0.64
CA SER A 280 7.75 6.25 -0.17
C SER A 280 6.66 5.26 0.24
N PRO A 281 5.38 5.63 0.20
CA PRO A 281 4.28 4.66 0.33
C PRO A 281 4.16 3.77 -0.91
N TYR A 282 4.88 4.08 -2.00
CA TYR A 282 4.92 3.35 -3.26
C TYR A 282 6.14 2.42 -3.33
N ILE A 283 6.03 1.36 -4.14
CA ILE A 283 7.09 0.36 -4.30
C ILE A 283 8.02 0.78 -5.42
N ILE A 284 9.33 0.79 -5.17
CA ILE A 284 10.36 1.07 -6.19
C ILE A 284 10.27 0.00 -7.28
N GLY A 285 9.97 0.42 -8.50
CA GLY A 285 9.84 -0.45 -9.65
C GLY A 285 11.17 -0.65 -10.38
N ALA A 286 11.12 -1.38 -11.48
CA ALA A 286 12.25 -1.62 -12.36
C ALA A 286 11.82 -1.72 -13.83
N THR A 287 12.71 -1.32 -14.73
CA THR A 287 12.71 -1.80 -16.11
C THR A 287 13.54 -3.09 -16.15
N PRO A 288 12.94 -4.25 -16.48
CA PRO A 288 13.68 -5.50 -16.54
C PRO A 288 14.61 -5.54 -17.77
N PRO A 289 15.71 -6.30 -17.73
CA PRO A 289 16.64 -6.43 -18.87
C PRO A 289 16.04 -7.21 -20.07
N HIS A 290 14.94 -7.92 -19.85
CA HIS A 290 14.26 -8.72 -20.86
C HIS A 290 12.77 -8.89 -20.53
N GLU A 291 11.97 -9.24 -21.53
CA GLU A 291 10.50 -9.22 -21.45
C GLU A 291 9.85 -10.42 -20.74
N THR A 292 10.61 -11.29 -20.07
CA THR A 292 10.02 -12.42 -19.35
C THR A 292 9.02 -11.99 -18.28
N ALA A 293 8.05 -12.86 -17.98
CA ALA A 293 6.95 -12.57 -17.06
C ALA A 293 7.40 -12.03 -15.69
N TRP A 294 8.55 -12.46 -15.18
CA TRP A 294 9.10 -12.03 -13.89
C TRP A 294 10.50 -11.42 -14.04
N GLY A 295 10.76 -10.74 -15.17
CA GLY A 295 12.04 -10.08 -15.44
C GLY A 295 12.47 -9.10 -14.34
N VAL A 296 11.52 -8.51 -13.62
CA VAL A 296 11.77 -7.56 -12.51
C VAL A 296 12.59 -8.16 -11.36
N TYR A 297 12.61 -9.49 -11.20
CA TYR A 297 13.46 -10.14 -10.19
C TYR A 297 14.89 -10.40 -10.67
N GLN A 298 15.15 -10.32 -11.97
CA GLN A 298 16.46 -10.65 -12.54
C GLN A 298 17.47 -9.51 -12.35
N PRO A 299 18.77 -9.80 -12.24
CA PRO A 299 19.82 -8.77 -12.24
C PRO A 299 19.80 -7.90 -13.51
N ALA A 300 20.53 -6.80 -13.51
CA ALA A 300 20.61 -5.79 -14.56
C ALA A 300 19.29 -5.06 -14.83
N CYS A 301 18.45 -4.89 -13.81
CA CYS A 301 17.30 -3.98 -13.89
C CYS A 301 17.75 -2.51 -13.87
N THR A 302 16.96 -1.63 -14.48
CA THR A 302 17.25 -0.19 -14.58
C THR A 302 16.06 0.70 -14.23
N ASN A 303 16.28 2.01 -14.19
CA ASN A 303 15.30 3.11 -14.06
C ASN A 303 14.54 3.23 -12.72
N GLY A 304 14.78 2.36 -11.75
CA GLY A 304 14.20 2.44 -10.40
C GLY A 304 14.91 3.43 -9.47
N LEU A 305 16.25 3.51 -9.53
CA LEU A 305 17.05 4.51 -8.81
C LEU A 305 18.24 4.95 -9.65
N ILE A 306 18.24 6.22 -10.07
CA ILE A 306 19.30 6.82 -10.89
C ILE A 306 19.93 7.98 -10.11
N ILE A 307 21.26 8.01 -10.07
CA ILE A 307 22.06 9.12 -9.53
C ILE A 307 22.78 9.80 -10.68
N GLN A 308 22.46 11.08 -10.93
CA GLN A 308 23.09 11.92 -11.94
C GLN A 308 23.91 13.01 -11.27
N ARG A 309 25.06 13.36 -11.84
CA ARG A 309 25.95 14.39 -11.29
C ARG A 309 27.07 14.77 -12.25
N ASP A 310 27.73 15.88 -11.92
CA ASP A 310 29.06 16.21 -12.43
C ASP A 310 30.17 15.66 -11.50
N GLY A 311 31.24 15.09 -12.08
CA GLY A 311 32.45 14.66 -11.35
C GLY A 311 32.49 13.20 -10.84
N VAL A 312 33.54 12.88 -10.06
CA VAL A 312 33.86 11.52 -9.57
C VAL A 312 33.87 11.45 -8.02
N TYR A 313 32.81 10.87 -7.47
CA TYR A 313 32.58 10.47 -6.08
C TYR A 313 32.14 9.00 -6.01
N SER A 314 32.34 8.31 -4.89
CA SER A 314 31.69 7.01 -4.65
C SER A 314 30.35 7.22 -3.96
N VAL A 315 29.41 6.32 -4.21
CA VAL A 315 28.14 6.27 -3.49
C VAL A 315 27.90 4.87 -2.97
N SER A 316 27.19 4.77 -1.86
CA SER A 316 26.85 3.51 -1.22
C SER A 316 25.36 3.52 -0.87
N VAL A 317 24.69 2.39 -1.01
CA VAL A 317 23.26 2.27 -0.68
C VAL A 317 23.06 1.18 0.37
N SER A 318 22.18 1.46 1.32
CA SER A 318 21.69 0.48 2.28
C SER A 318 20.19 0.31 2.13
N ALA A 319 19.75 -0.95 2.11
CA ALA A 319 18.34 -1.33 2.05
C ALA A 319 17.80 -1.85 3.40
N ASP A 320 18.64 -1.89 4.42
CA ASP A 320 18.41 -2.50 5.74
C ASP A 320 18.75 -1.53 6.88
N GLN A 321 18.40 -0.25 6.70
CA GLN A 321 18.56 0.81 7.70
C GLN A 321 20.02 1.00 8.17
N GLY A 322 20.97 0.83 7.25
CA GLY A 322 22.40 1.06 7.49
C GLY A 322 23.16 -0.14 8.06
N ALA A 323 22.50 -1.30 8.25
CA ALA A 323 23.16 -2.51 8.75
C ALA A 323 24.18 -3.06 7.74
N THR A 324 23.86 -3.03 6.44
CA THR A 324 24.79 -3.35 5.35
C THR A 324 24.80 -2.25 4.29
N TRP A 325 25.95 -2.10 3.62
CA TRP A 325 26.17 -1.09 2.58
C TRP A 325 26.70 -1.75 1.31
N GLN A 326 26.08 -1.43 0.18
CA GLN A 326 26.53 -1.85 -1.14
C GLN A 326 27.19 -0.66 -1.84
N GLU A 327 28.48 -0.80 -2.14
CA GLU A 327 29.27 0.20 -2.86
C GLU A 327 28.93 0.17 -4.36
N ALA A 328 28.60 1.32 -4.91
CA ALA A 328 28.35 1.47 -6.35
C ALA A 328 29.62 1.81 -7.16
N GLY A 329 30.78 1.88 -6.50
CA GLY A 329 32.06 2.25 -7.11
C GLY A 329 32.20 3.75 -7.43
N ALA A 330 33.30 4.14 -8.07
CA ALA A 330 33.57 5.52 -8.48
C ALA A 330 32.75 5.86 -9.73
N LEU A 331 31.72 6.71 -9.58
CA LEU A 331 30.81 6.97 -10.69
C LEU A 331 31.46 7.82 -11.81
N ARG A 332 31.32 7.42 -13.06
CA ARG A 332 31.53 8.26 -14.25
C ARG A 332 30.19 8.37 -14.98
N GLY A 333 29.58 9.55 -14.94
CA GLY A 333 28.22 9.76 -15.49
C GLY A 333 27.11 9.26 -14.57
N ASP A 334 25.94 9.03 -15.17
CA ASP A 334 24.74 8.53 -14.50
C ASP A 334 24.94 7.11 -13.99
N VAL A 335 24.47 6.82 -12.78
CA VAL A 335 24.53 5.48 -12.20
C VAL A 335 23.17 4.99 -11.81
N ASP A 336 22.89 3.78 -12.28
CA ASP A 336 21.68 3.05 -11.99
C ASP A 336 21.93 2.06 -10.85
N LEU A 337 21.18 2.24 -9.75
CA LEU A 337 21.26 1.43 -8.53
C LEU A 337 19.98 0.61 -8.33
N THR A 338 19.18 0.42 -9.39
CA THR A 338 17.87 -0.22 -9.33
C THR A 338 17.90 -1.60 -8.68
N ASP A 339 18.86 -2.46 -9.03
CA ASP A 339 18.95 -3.81 -8.44
C ASP A 339 19.11 -3.80 -6.92
N ILE A 340 19.73 -2.76 -6.37
CA ILE A 340 19.96 -2.63 -4.92
C ILE A 340 18.64 -2.32 -4.20
N VAL A 341 17.70 -1.63 -4.84
CA VAL A 341 16.52 -1.04 -4.17
C VAL A 341 15.17 -1.46 -4.70
N LYS A 342 15.08 -2.10 -5.88
CA LYS A 342 13.81 -2.57 -6.46
C LYS A 342 13.02 -3.46 -5.49
N GLY A 343 11.69 -3.37 -5.55
CA GLY A 343 10.80 -4.11 -4.67
C GLY A 343 10.83 -3.64 -3.21
N ARG A 344 11.36 -2.44 -2.93
CA ARG A 344 11.41 -1.84 -1.59
C ARG A 344 10.74 -0.47 -1.61
N ARG A 345 10.54 0.08 -0.41
CA ARG A 345 9.89 1.38 -0.18
C ARG A 345 10.80 2.44 0.43
N GLN A 346 11.98 2.01 0.86
CA GLN A 346 12.94 2.86 1.54
C GLN A 346 14.37 2.38 1.30
N TYR A 347 15.31 3.31 1.35
CA TYR A 347 16.75 3.06 1.32
C TYR A 347 17.49 4.25 1.95
N PHE A 348 18.75 4.01 2.33
CA PHE A 348 19.70 5.07 2.64
C PHE A 348 20.72 5.20 1.51
N LEU A 349 21.01 6.44 1.12
CA LEU A 349 21.99 6.78 0.11
C LEU A 349 23.12 7.59 0.75
N ARG A 350 24.32 7.01 0.78
CA ARG A 350 25.53 7.69 1.22
C ARG A 350 26.29 8.23 0.01
N ILE A 351 26.57 9.53 0.03
CA ILE A 351 27.50 10.16 -0.88
C ILE A 351 28.81 10.31 -0.12
N ASN A 352 29.87 9.63 -0.56
CA ASN A 352 31.17 9.63 0.11
C ASN A 352 31.98 10.91 -0.20
N ARG A 353 31.33 12.07 0.00
CA ARG A 353 31.92 13.42 -0.01
C ARG A 353 31.24 14.29 1.03
N SER A 354 32.01 15.24 1.57
CA SER A 354 31.49 16.27 2.45
C SER A 354 30.49 17.18 1.75
N ALA A 355 29.55 17.74 2.53
CA ALA A 355 28.62 18.76 2.05
C ALA A 355 29.33 19.97 1.42
N LYS A 356 30.51 20.34 1.95
CA LYS A 356 31.32 21.45 1.41
C LYS A 356 31.80 21.19 -0.01
N VAL A 357 32.20 19.96 -0.33
CA VAL A 357 32.60 19.58 -1.69
C VAL A 357 31.37 19.47 -2.60
N LEU A 358 30.24 19.00 -2.06
CA LEU A 358 28.99 18.85 -2.80
C LEU A 358 28.28 20.19 -3.09
N ALA A 359 28.69 21.29 -2.45
CA ALA A 359 28.21 22.65 -2.72
C ALA A 359 28.25 23.02 -4.21
N GLU A 360 29.26 22.54 -4.95
CA GLU A 360 29.41 22.82 -6.38
C GLU A 360 28.93 21.67 -7.28
N SER A 361 28.24 20.67 -6.71
CA SER A 361 27.73 19.52 -7.47
C SER A 361 26.33 19.78 -8.03
N SER A 362 26.02 19.14 -9.16
CA SER A 362 24.69 19.09 -9.79
C SER A 362 23.91 17.82 -9.42
N LEU A 363 24.15 17.29 -8.21
CA LEU A 363 23.60 16.01 -7.78
C LEU A 363 22.08 15.95 -7.94
N THR A 364 21.62 14.94 -8.67
CA THR A 364 20.22 14.63 -8.88
C THR A 364 19.99 13.15 -8.56
N VAL A 365 19.01 12.88 -7.71
CA VAL A 365 18.58 11.53 -7.35
C VAL A 365 17.17 11.34 -7.88
N THR A 366 16.98 10.36 -8.76
CA THR A 366 15.67 10.02 -9.31
C THR A 366 15.27 8.63 -8.85
N THR A 367 14.12 8.51 -8.20
CA THR A 367 13.55 7.24 -7.77
C THR A 367 12.20 7.04 -8.41
N VAL A 368 12.01 5.94 -9.13
CA VAL A 368 10.76 5.63 -9.80
C VAL A 368 10.06 4.47 -9.09
N CYS A 369 8.87 4.77 -8.59
CA CYS A 369 7.99 3.79 -7.97
C CYS A 369 6.80 3.45 -8.87
N GLN A 370 6.27 2.25 -8.69
CA GLN A 370 4.94 1.88 -9.16
C GLN A 370 3.89 2.42 -8.18
N CYS A 371 2.80 2.96 -8.71
CA CYS A 371 1.63 3.36 -7.92
C CYS A 371 0.33 2.88 -8.57
N ASN A 372 -0.73 2.76 -7.77
CA ASN A 372 -2.05 2.45 -8.29
C ASN A 372 -2.67 3.68 -8.97
N ALA A 373 -2.90 3.60 -10.28
CA ALA A 373 -3.50 4.70 -11.04
C ALA A 373 -4.98 4.97 -10.72
N ALA A 374 -5.68 4.02 -10.08
CA ALA A 374 -7.10 4.16 -9.79
C ALA A 374 -7.39 5.10 -8.60
N ILE A 375 -6.43 5.24 -7.68
CA ILE A 375 -6.54 6.12 -6.51
C ILE A 375 -5.99 7.54 -6.75
N LEU A 376 -5.36 7.77 -7.91
CA LEU A 376 -4.85 9.09 -8.25
C LEU A 376 -6.01 10.00 -8.64
N PRO A 377 -6.00 11.27 -8.20
CA PRO A 377 -7.06 12.20 -8.54
C PRO A 377 -7.11 12.41 -10.07
N ARG A 378 -8.30 12.24 -10.64
CA ARG A 378 -8.59 12.45 -12.06
C ARG A 378 -9.39 13.73 -12.22
N LEU A 379 -9.04 14.49 -13.25
CA LEU A 379 -9.84 15.62 -13.70
C LEU A 379 -11.13 15.12 -14.36
N LYS A 380 -12.18 15.92 -14.25
CA LYS A 380 -13.49 15.71 -14.84
C LYS A 380 -13.66 16.61 -16.06
N ASP A 381 -14.63 16.26 -16.89
CA ASP A 381 -15.07 17.11 -17.99
C ASP A 381 -15.75 18.38 -17.48
N GLU A 382 -15.68 19.44 -18.30
CA GLU A 382 -16.45 20.67 -18.14
C GLU A 382 -16.21 21.41 -16.81
N GLY A 383 -14.95 21.40 -16.36
CA GLY A 383 -14.50 22.04 -15.13
C GLY A 383 -14.24 21.05 -14.01
N THR A 384 -13.10 21.21 -13.34
CA THR A 384 -12.74 20.40 -12.17
C THR A 384 -12.47 21.28 -10.95
N GLU A 385 -13.10 20.93 -9.83
CA GLU A 385 -12.74 21.48 -8.52
C GLU A 385 -11.68 20.58 -7.85
N ILE A 386 -10.52 21.17 -7.54
CA ILE A 386 -9.44 20.54 -6.79
C ILE A 386 -9.47 21.05 -5.36
N ARG A 387 -9.36 20.11 -4.43
CA ARG A 387 -9.19 20.36 -3.00
C ARG A 387 -7.86 19.77 -2.55
N PHE A 388 -7.02 20.61 -1.94
CA PHE A 388 -5.71 20.20 -1.43
C PHE A 388 -5.65 20.35 0.08
N ALA A 389 -4.99 19.37 0.72
CA ALA A 389 -4.64 19.39 2.13
C ALA A 389 -3.26 18.76 2.30
N ALA A 390 -2.44 19.32 3.19
CA ALA A 390 -1.16 18.76 3.61
C ALA A 390 -1.16 18.62 5.13
N SER A 391 -0.73 17.46 5.63
CA SER A 391 -0.74 17.11 7.06
C SER A 391 0.47 17.65 7.82
N HIS A 392 1.53 18.10 7.14
CA HIS A 392 2.84 18.42 7.75
C HIS A 392 3.38 17.27 8.60
N GLN A 393 3.17 16.05 8.11
CA GLN A 393 3.57 14.82 8.76
C GLN A 393 4.40 13.96 7.82
N ALA A 394 5.36 13.26 8.40
CA ALA A 394 6.21 12.30 7.72
C ALA A 394 6.27 10.99 8.52
N VAL A 395 6.81 9.93 7.91
CA VAL A 395 6.87 8.59 8.50
C VAL A 395 8.32 8.14 8.59
N VAL A 396 8.69 7.54 9.72
CA VAL A 396 9.90 6.70 9.86
C VAL A 396 9.48 5.30 10.26
N SER A 397 10.14 4.28 9.72
CA SER A 397 9.70 2.89 9.81
C SER A 397 10.83 1.94 10.23
N ALA A 398 10.51 1.03 11.16
CA ALA A 398 11.26 -0.20 11.39
C ALA A 398 10.49 -1.35 10.72
N GLY A 399 10.95 -1.78 9.55
CA GLY A 399 10.21 -2.68 8.65
C GLY A 399 9.81 -1.99 7.34
N PRO A 400 9.14 -2.69 6.41
CA PRO A 400 8.39 -3.92 6.69
C PRO A 400 9.26 -5.16 6.76
N ASN A 401 10.38 -5.23 6.04
CA ASN A 401 11.11 -6.49 5.96
C ASN A 401 11.85 -6.81 7.27
N LEU A 402 12.06 -8.10 7.49
CA LEU A 402 12.68 -8.62 8.71
C LEU A 402 14.06 -8.00 8.98
N PRO A 403 14.99 -7.87 8.01
CA PRO A 403 16.27 -7.19 8.24
C PRO A 403 16.13 -5.76 8.75
N GLN A 404 15.24 -4.96 8.15
CA GLN A 404 14.97 -3.60 8.60
C GLN A 404 14.46 -3.58 10.04
N ALA A 405 13.49 -4.43 10.39
CA ALA A 405 12.98 -4.48 11.76
C ALA A 405 14.04 -5.00 12.76
N GLN A 406 14.89 -5.95 12.35
CA GLN A 406 15.94 -6.53 13.19
C GLN A 406 16.96 -5.49 13.65
N ALA A 407 17.25 -4.47 12.82
CA ALA A 407 18.14 -3.36 13.17
C ALA A 407 17.62 -2.51 14.36
N HIS A 408 16.34 -2.64 14.71
CA HIS A 408 15.70 -1.89 15.79
C HIS A 408 15.41 -2.74 17.04
N VAL A 409 15.80 -4.01 17.08
CA VAL A 409 15.51 -4.88 18.24
C VAL A 409 16.37 -4.49 19.44
N VAL A 410 15.72 -4.14 20.56
CA VAL A 410 16.39 -3.80 21.82
C VAL A 410 16.13 -4.80 22.95
N GLU A 411 15.14 -5.68 22.80
CA GLU A 411 14.85 -6.76 23.75
C GLU A 411 14.10 -7.91 23.05
N GLY A 412 14.33 -9.15 23.47
CA GLY A 412 13.70 -10.33 22.86
C GLY A 412 14.26 -10.64 21.47
N LYS A 413 13.48 -11.35 20.65
CA LYS A 413 13.85 -11.69 19.26
C LYS A 413 12.65 -12.16 18.45
N PHE A 414 12.73 -12.06 17.13
CA PHE A 414 11.81 -12.77 16.23
C PHE A 414 11.96 -14.29 16.38
N GLY A 415 10.92 -15.03 16.00
CA GLY A 415 10.84 -16.47 16.27
C GLY A 415 10.64 -16.79 17.75
N SER A 416 10.14 -15.84 18.53
CA SER A 416 9.82 -16.00 19.95
C SER A 416 8.50 -15.29 20.29
N PRO A 417 7.90 -15.52 21.47
CA PRO A 417 6.63 -14.90 21.83
C PRO A 417 6.74 -13.43 22.26
N LYS A 418 7.95 -12.85 22.26
CA LYS A 418 8.17 -11.45 22.65
C LYS A 418 9.33 -10.83 21.86
N VAL A 419 9.10 -9.65 21.31
CA VAL A 419 10.16 -8.79 20.74
C VAL A 419 9.82 -7.33 21.02
N THR A 420 10.85 -6.52 21.29
CA THR A 420 10.74 -5.08 21.49
C THR A 420 11.60 -4.36 20.47
N LEU A 421 10.98 -3.44 19.71
CA LEU A 421 11.64 -2.54 18.78
C LEU A 421 11.83 -1.15 19.43
N GLU A 422 12.87 -0.41 19.05
CA GLU A 422 13.06 0.99 19.42
C GLU A 422 13.26 1.85 18.17
N LEU A 423 12.47 2.92 18.06
CA LEU A 423 12.51 3.86 16.93
C LEU A 423 12.64 5.27 17.43
N GLN A 424 13.31 6.11 16.66
CA GLN A 424 13.41 7.54 16.89
C GLN A 424 13.13 8.27 15.57
N THR A 425 12.53 9.46 15.66
CA THR A 425 12.40 10.36 14.52
C THR A 425 13.78 10.79 14.01
N PRO A 426 14.00 10.93 12.70
CA PRO A 426 15.35 11.07 12.13
C PRO A 426 16.18 12.23 12.71
N ARG A 427 15.54 13.35 13.07
CA ARG A 427 16.23 14.58 13.54
C ARG A 427 15.71 15.06 14.89
N GLY A 428 15.10 14.16 15.67
CA GLY A 428 14.51 14.48 16.97
C GLY A 428 13.23 15.32 16.90
N GLU A 429 12.44 15.16 15.82
CA GLU A 429 11.09 15.71 15.73
C GLU A 429 10.13 15.11 16.76
N ASP A 430 8.99 15.78 16.97
CA ASP A 430 7.92 15.21 17.77
C ASP A 430 7.17 14.16 16.96
N ALA A 431 7.27 12.91 17.40
CA ALA A 431 6.37 11.86 16.98
C ALA A 431 4.95 12.17 17.52
N VAL A 432 3.92 12.01 16.67
CA VAL A 432 2.51 12.32 16.95
C VAL A 432 1.58 11.13 16.84
N SER A 433 2.00 10.07 16.14
CA SER A 433 1.27 8.80 16.12
C SER A 433 2.22 7.62 15.96
N LEU A 434 1.81 6.49 16.50
CA LEU A 434 2.48 5.20 16.37
C LEU A 434 1.53 4.25 15.64
N TYR A 435 2.05 3.54 14.64
CA TYR A 435 1.41 2.40 14.00
C TYR A 435 2.30 1.18 14.20
N ALA A 436 1.71 0.03 14.50
CA ALA A 436 2.48 -1.18 14.75
C ALA A 436 1.70 -2.41 14.29
N ALA A 437 2.41 -3.38 13.72
CA ALA A 437 1.85 -4.64 13.26
C ALA A 437 2.82 -5.79 13.51
N ALA A 438 2.28 -6.97 13.78
CA ALA A 438 3.05 -8.20 13.92
C ALA A 438 2.38 -9.36 13.19
N HIS A 439 3.20 -10.11 12.47
CA HIS A 439 2.86 -11.37 11.86
C HIS A 439 3.07 -12.48 12.91
N MET A 440 1.97 -13.07 13.38
CA MET A 440 1.94 -14.03 14.47
C MET A 440 1.61 -15.43 13.94
N GLN A 441 2.30 -16.45 14.45
CA GLN A 441 1.80 -17.83 14.31
C GLN A 441 0.57 -18.00 15.21
N SER A 442 -0.55 -18.49 14.69
CA SER A 442 -1.82 -18.54 15.43
C SER A 442 -2.33 -19.95 15.71
N SER A 443 -1.67 -20.98 15.20
CA SER A 443 -2.11 -22.40 15.18
C SER A 443 -3.24 -22.67 14.19
N ASN A 444 -3.48 -23.96 13.92
CA ASN A 444 -4.53 -24.44 13.04
C ASN A 444 -5.30 -25.56 13.76
N PRO A 445 -6.54 -25.31 14.24
CA PRO A 445 -7.22 -24.02 14.23
C PRO A 445 -6.58 -23.00 15.18
N PRO A 446 -6.83 -21.69 15.00
CA PRO A 446 -6.41 -20.69 15.96
C PRO A 446 -7.16 -20.84 17.29
N SER A 447 -6.43 -20.73 18.39
CA SER A 447 -7.01 -20.78 19.74
C SER A 447 -7.58 -19.42 20.12
N ALA A 448 -8.85 -19.41 20.52
CA ALA A 448 -9.52 -18.20 21.00
C ALA A 448 -9.03 -17.75 22.39
N ASP A 449 -8.33 -18.62 23.12
CA ASP A 449 -7.82 -18.31 24.47
C ASP A 449 -6.52 -17.49 24.43
N VAL A 450 -5.80 -17.52 23.30
CA VAL A 450 -4.54 -16.78 23.14
C VAL A 450 -4.83 -15.29 22.95
N LYS A 451 -4.16 -14.48 23.78
CA LYS A 451 -4.22 -13.02 23.73
C LYS A 451 -2.96 -12.46 23.11
N TYR A 452 -3.16 -11.63 22.09
CA TYR A 452 -2.10 -10.88 21.42
C TYR A 452 -2.12 -9.43 21.91
N SER A 453 -0.95 -8.85 22.12
CA SER A 453 -0.84 -7.46 22.58
C SER A 453 0.32 -6.73 21.92
N ILE A 454 0.11 -5.44 21.72
CA ILE A 454 1.12 -4.49 21.29
C ILE A 454 1.10 -3.36 22.32
N ASP A 455 2.20 -3.16 23.01
CA ASP A 455 2.40 -2.08 23.97
C ASP A 455 3.44 -1.10 23.46
N TYR A 456 3.41 0.15 23.91
CA TYR A 456 4.45 1.13 23.65
C TYR A 456 4.93 1.80 24.93
N SER A 457 6.15 2.34 24.91
CA SER A 457 6.77 3.03 26.03
C SER A 457 7.53 4.27 25.56
N LEU A 458 7.41 5.33 26.35
CA LEU A 458 7.99 6.65 26.12
C LEU A 458 9.12 7.00 27.09
N ASP A 459 9.44 6.10 28.02
CA ASP A 459 10.38 6.30 29.12
C ASP A 459 11.45 5.20 29.21
N GLY A 460 11.76 4.59 28.07
CA GLY A 460 12.75 3.52 27.97
C GLY A 460 12.26 2.17 28.51
N GLY A 461 10.94 1.95 28.55
CA GLY A 461 10.35 0.68 28.97
C GLY A 461 10.00 0.59 30.46
N LYS A 462 10.02 1.71 31.20
CA LYS A 462 9.63 1.75 32.62
C LYS A 462 8.12 1.67 32.76
N THR A 463 7.38 2.36 31.90
CA THR A 463 5.92 2.28 31.79
C THR A 463 5.50 1.86 30.40
N TRP A 464 4.38 1.12 30.31
CA TRP A 464 3.86 0.56 29.07
C TRP A 464 2.39 0.91 28.91
N GLN A 465 2.02 1.37 27.72
CA GLN A 465 0.65 1.71 27.34
C GLN A 465 0.21 0.85 26.15
N PRO A 466 -1.07 0.43 26.09
CA PRO A 466 -1.52 -0.44 25.02
C PRO A 466 -1.70 0.35 23.70
N VAL A 467 -1.19 -0.21 22.61
CA VAL A 467 -1.67 0.06 21.24
C VAL A 467 -2.79 -0.94 20.91
N VAL A 468 -2.55 -2.21 21.23
CA VAL A 468 -3.49 -3.32 21.08
C VAL A 468 -3.53 -4.08 22.40
N LYS A 469 -4.72 -4.22 22.98
CA LYS A 469 -4.92 -4.91 24.26
C LYS A 469 -5.69 -6.20 24.06
N ASP A 470 -5.06 -7.31 24.46
CA ASP A 470 -5.69 -8.62 24.61
C ASP A 470 -6.54 -9.08 23.42
N TRP A 471 -6.07 -8.85 22.19
CA TRP A 471 -6.76 -9.30 20.98
C TRP A 471 -6.85 -10.82 20.93
N GLN A 472 -7.97 -11.35 20.44
CA GLN A 472 -8.24 -12.78 20.36
C GLN A 472 -8.84 -13.13 19.00
N ILE A 473 -8.45 -14.28 18.46
CA ILE A 473 -9.04 -14.79 17.22
C ILE A 473 -10.32 -15.56 17.57
N THR A 474 -11.47 -14.88 17.52
CA THR A 474 -12.78 -15.49 17.80
C THR A 474 -13.30 -16.23 16.57
N ARG A 475 -13.39 -17.55 16.65
CA ARG A 475 -14.09 -18.40 15.67
C ARG A 475 -15.61 -18.32 15.91
N ARG A 476 -16.42 -18.20 14.85
CA ARG A 476 -17.87 -17.94 14.94
C ARG A 476 -18.63 -18.59 13.78
N GLY A 477 -19.85 -19.03 14.04
CA GLY A 477 -20.76 -19.54 13.01
C GLY A 477 -20.24 -20.78 12.31
N ASP A 478 -20.61 -20.94 11.04
CA ASP A 478 -20.10 -22.01 10.18
C ASP A 478 -18.61 -21.76 9.85
N GLU A 479 -17.81 -22.80 10.02
CA GLU A 479 -16.36 -22.80 9.79
C GLU A 479 -16.00 -23.88 8.78
N PRO A 480 -14.97 -23.66 7.95
CA PRO A 480 -14.46 -24.70 7.07
C PRO A 480 -13.58 -25.70 7.85
N ALA A 481 -13.11 -26.74 7.16
CA ALA A 481 -12.34 -27.81 7.80
C ALA A 481 -10.90 -27.41 8.18
N ASP A 482 -10.33 -26.41 7.51
CA ASP A 482 -8.93 -26.00 7.66
C ASP A 482 -8.78 -24.49 7.96
N PHE A 483 -7.63 -24.10 8.51
CA PHE A 483 -7.34 -22.71 8.90
C PHE A 483 -5.92 -22.32 8.55
N TRP A 484 -5.74 -21.06 8.15
CA TRP A 484 -4.41 -20.51 8.01
C TRP A 484 -3.77 -20.37 9.40
N SER A 485 -2.59 -20.96 9.58
CA SER A 485 -1.90 -21.08 10.87
C SER A 485 -1.20 -19.80 11.34
N GLN A 486 -1.55 -18.67 10.74
CA GLN A 486 -0.96 -17.36 10.97
C GLN A 486 -2.05 -16.28 10.99
N SER A 487 -1.76 -15.16 11.64
CA SER A 487 -2.65 -14.00 11.72
C SER A 487 -1.83 -12.74 11.99
N PHE A 488 -2.42 -11.57 11.74
CA PHE A 488 -1.84 -10.29 12.08
C PHE A 488 -2.48 -9.69 13.32
N CYS A 489 -1.63 -9.14 14.20
CA CYS A 489 -2.04 -8.27 15.29
C CYS A 489 -1.52 -6.88 14.97
N TRP A 490 -2.38 -5.86 14.95
CA TRP A 490 -2.00 -4.52 14.51
C TRP A 490 -2.86 -3.44 15.14
N GLY A 491 -2.35 -2.22 15.19
CA GLY A 491 -3.12 -1.07 15.66
C GLY A 491 -2.33 0.21 15.60
N ASN A 492 -2.98 1.30 15.99
CA ASN A 492 -2.38 2.62 16.02
C ASN A 492 -2.84 3.41 17.24
N THR A 493 -2.03 4.37 17.66
CA THR A 493 -2.37 5.29 18.75
C THR A 493 -1.74 6.66 18.51
N LYS A 494 -2.36 7.70 19.05
CA LYS A 494 -1.73 9.02 19.17
C LYS A 494 -0.75 9.00 20.33
N ILE A 495 0.37 9.67 20.18
CA ILE A 495 1.39 9.79 21.23
C ILE A 495 1.53 11.25 21.63
N ALA A 496 1.72 11.48 22.93
CA ALA A 496 2.03 12.80 23.45
C ALA A 496 3.43 13.22 22.99
N GLN A 497 3.66 14.53 22.78
CA GLN A 497 4.95 15.06 22.29
C GLN A 497 6.11 14.58 23.17
N LEU A 498 7.15 14.06 22.53
CA LEU A 498 8.27 13.39 23.19
C LEU A 498 9.53 14.23 23.26
N GLY A 499 9.58 15.38 22.58
CA GLY A 499 10.82 16.15 22.43
C GLY A 499 11.90 15.30 21.75
N GLY A 500 11.53 14.52 20.73
CA GLY A 500 12.46 13.70 19.95
C GLY A 500 13.01 12.46 20.64
N LYS A 501 12.47 12.03 21.79
CA LYS A 501 12.92 10.81 22.48
C LYS A 501 12.53 9.52 21.73
N PRO A 502 13.33 8.44 21.84
CA PRO A 502 12.97 7.13 21.29
C PRO A 502 11.67 6.57 21.86
N VAL A 503 10.93 5.82 21.03
CA VAL A 503 9.73 5.07 21.38
C VAL A 503 10.05 3.59 21.31
N ARG A 504 9.77 2.86 22.40
CA ARG A 504 9.84 1.40 22.41
C ARG A 504 8.47 0.82 22.10
N VAL A 505 8.43 -0.22 21.28
CA VAL A 505 7.20 -0.95 20.90
C VAL A 505 7.41 -2.43 21.18
N ARG A 506 6.59 -3.00 22.06
CA ARG A 506 6.67 -4.40 22.49
C ARG A 506 5.51 -5.19 21.93
N PHE A 507 5.86 -6.25 21.23
CA PHE A 507 4.93 -7.25 20.71
C PHE A 507 4.99 -8.48 21.61
N ARG A 508 3.83 -8.99 22.04
CA ARG A 508 3.77 -10.20 22.89
C ARG A 508 2.47 -10.98 22.72
N ASN A 509 2.50 -12.25 23.12
CA ASN A 509 1.30 -13.06 23.31
C ASN A 509 1.48 -14.01 24.52
N ASP A 510 0.37 -14.44 25.12
CA ASP A 510 0.36 -15.36 26.28
C ASP A 510 0.31 -16.85 25.88
N GLY A 511 0.11 -17.14 24.59
CA GLY A 511 0.02 -18.50 24.06
C GLY A 511 1.36 -19.13 23.64
N GLY A 512 2.48 -18.47 23.91
CA GLY A 512 3.82 -18.93 23.53
C GLY A 512 4.06 -19.01 22.01
N LYS A 513 3.27 -18.28 21.21
CA LYS A 513 3.34 -18.28 19.75
C LYS A 513 4.49 -17.45 19.23
N ASN A 514 5.13 -17.89 18.15
CA ASN A 514 6.21 -17.12 17.56
C ASN A 514 5.69 -15.87 16.83
N ILE A 515 6.40 -14.76 17.05
CA ILE A 515 6.32 -13.55 16.24
C ILE A 515 7.29 -13.75 15.07
N ALA A 516 6.76 -13.96 13.86
CA ALA A 516 7.58 -14.24 12.67
C ALA A 516 8.24 -12.96 12.14
N ARG A 517 7.48 -11.85 12.13
CA ARG A 517 7.91 -10.52 11.68
C ARG A 517 7.09 -9.47 12.44
N ALA A 518 7.65 -8.28 12.66
CA ALA A 518 6.91 -7.14 13.18
C ALA A 518 7.44 -5.85 12.55
N GLU A 519 6.60 -4.83 12.53
CA GLU A 519 6.95 -3.49 12.07
C GLU A 519 6.32 -2.44 12.99
N ALA A 520 7.01 -1.31 13.08
CA ALA A 520 6.55 -0.14 13.81
C ALA A 520 6.88 1.11 13.01
N HIS A 521 5.98 2.09 13.06
CA HIS A 521 6.08 3.32 12.30
C HIS A 521 5.75 4.51 13.21
N LEU A 522 6.63 5.51 13.23
CA LEU A 522 6.35 6.78 13.87
C LEU A 522 5.94 7.77 12.80
N VAL A 523 4.75 8.35 12.96
CA VAL A 523 4.37 9.57 12.27
C VAL A 523 4.86 10.74 13.10
N TYR A 524 5.58 11.67 12.48
CA TYR A 524 6.15 12.84 13.16
C TYR A 524 5.85 14.13 12.41
N ARG A 525 5.85 15.25 13.14
CA ARG A 525 5.65 16.57 12.53
C ARG A 525 6.90 17.03 11.82
N THR A 526 6.76 17.42 10.55
CA THR A 526 7.85 18.03 9.80
C THR A 526 8.14 19.44 10.35
N ARG A 527 9.42 19.85 10.34
CA ARG A 527 9.81 21.20 10.77
C ARG A 527 9.47 22.27 9.74
N GLY A 528 9.46 21.90 8.46
CA GLY A 528 9.12 22.78 7.35
C GLY A 528 7.66 23.22 7.39
N ARG A 529 7.42 24.48 7.00
CA ARG A 529 6.07 25.03 6.73
C ARG A 529 5.95 25.47 5.27
N ASP A 530 6.74 24.84 4.40
CA ASP A 530 6.77 25.14 2.98
C ASP A 530 5.36 24.95 2.40
N LEU A 531 5.02 25.79 1.43
CA LEU A 531 3.82 25.61 0.63
C LEU A 531 4.06 24.45 -0.34
N THR A 532 3.00 23.95 -0.95
CA THR A 532 3.10 22.93 -1.99
C THR A 532 2.65 23.51 -3.31
N ARG A 533 3.53 23.50 -4.31
CA ARG A 533 3.15 23.73 -5.69
C ARG A 533 2.56 22.44 -6.26
N LEU A 534 1.28 22.51 -6.60
CA LEU A 534 0.50 21.43 -7.19
C LEU A 534 0.30 21.73 -8.67
N THR A 535 0.74 20.82 -9.54
CA THR A 535 0.65 20.96 -10.99
C THR A 535 -0.20 19.84 -11.58
N PHE A 536 -1.10 20.14 -12.52
CA PHE A 536 -1.83 19.14 -13.29
C PHE A 536 -1.49 19.32 -14.77
N ALA A 537 -1.22 18.20 -15.45
CA ALA A 537 -1.20 18.15 -16.90
C ALA A 537 -2.32 17.26 -17.41
N TRP A 538 -3.03 17.72 -18.44
CA TRP A 538 -4.15 17.00 -19.02
C TRP A 538 -4.27 17.25 -20.52
N LYS A 539 -5.10 16.43 -21.15
CA LYS A 539 -5.56 16.61 -22.52
C LYS A 539 -7.08 16.67 -22.51
N ASP A 540 -7.65 17.56 -23.31
CA ASP A 540 -9.10 17.58 -23.59
C ASP A 540 -9.31 17.85 -25.09
N ALA A 541 -10.56 18.05 -25.51
CA ALA A 541 -10.90 18.35 -26.91
C ALA A 541 -10.17 19.59 -27.48
N GLY A 542 -9.67 20.49 -26.63
CA GLY A 542 -8.92 21.69 -27.02
C GLY A 542 -7.40 21.46 -27.17
N GLY A 543 -6.87 20.30 -26.77
CA GLY A 543 -5.44 19.98 -26.86
C GLY A 543 -4.81 19.63 -25.52
N GLU A 544 -3.49 19.81 -25.43
CA GLU A 544 -2.73 19.57 -24.21
C GLU A 544 -2.63 20.84 -23.36
N HIS A 545 -2.75 20.68 -22.05
CA HIS A 545 -2.74 21.77 -21.08
C HIS A 545 -1.91 21.40 -19.86
N SER A 546 -1.41 22.42 -19.18
CA SER A 546 -0.78 22.31 -17.87
C SER A 546 -1.02 23.60 -17.09
N ASP A 547 -1.35 23.47 -15.81
CA ASP A 547 -1.51 24.61 -14.91
C ASP A 547 -1.06 24.21 -13.50
N PHE A 548 -0.69 25.19 -12.68
CA PHE A 548 -0.20 24.97 -11.33
C PHE A 548 -0.73 26.00 -10.34
N ARG A 549 -0.76 25.61 -9.07
CA ARG A 549 -1.05 26.51 -7.96
C ARG A 549 -0.20 26.20 -6.75
N VAL A 550 0.29 27.26 -6.09
CA VAL A 550 0.99 27.16 -4.80
C VAL A 550 -0.05 27.24 -3.68
N LEU A 551 -0.13 26.18 -2.88
CA LEU A 551 -1.16 25.99 -1.87
C LEU A 551 -0.52 25.69 -0.51
N GLY A 552 -0.95 26.41 0.53
CA GLY A 552 -0.59 26.09 1.91
C GLY A 552 -1.56 25.08 2.50
N GLY A 553 -1.05 24.02 3.11
CA GLY A 553 -1.86 23.20 4.01
C GLY A 553 -1.95 23.91 5.36
N LYS A 554 -2.98 24.68 5.66
CA LYS A 554 -3.31 24.93 7.07
C LYS A 554 -4.32 23.88 7.49
N GLU A 555 -4.06 23.18 8.60
CA GLU A 555 -5.01 22.21 9.20
C GLU A 555 -6.38 22.86 9.46
N ASP A 556 -6.43 24.19 9.64
CA ASP A 556 -7.61 24.96 10.03
C ASP A 556 -8.23 25.85 8.94
N LEU A 557 -7.70 25.86 7.70
CA LEU A 557 -8.35 26.59 6.59
C LEU A 557 -9.14 25.60 5.72
N PRO A 558 -10.34 25.99 5.22
CA PRO A 558 -11.03 25.18 4.24
C PRO A 558 -10.06 24.92 3.08
N SER A 559 -9.93 23.64 2.71
CA SER A 559 -9.15 23.14 1.56
C SER A 559 -9.01 24.23 0.50
N ALA A 560 -7.78 24.63 0.17
CA ALA A 560 -7.62 25.63 -0.87
C ALA A 560 -8.28 25.11 -2.14
N VAL A 561 -9.36 25.79 -2.56
CA VAL A 561 -10.16 25.38 -3.71
C VAL A 561 -9.53 25.97 -4.96
N TRP A 562 -9.26 25.11 -5.93
CA TRP A 562 -8.76 25.50 -7.24
C TRP A 562 -9.68 24.94 -8.31
N HIS A 563 -10.22 25.84 -9.14
CA HIS A 563 -11.01 25.46 -10.29
C HIS A 563 -10.13 25.42 -11.53
N LEU A 564 -10.05 24.26 -12.18
CA LEU A 564 -9.42 24.07 -13.48
C LEU A 564 -10.49 24.10 -14.58
N PRO A 565 -10.30 24.91 -15.64
CA PRO A 565 -11.26 25.02 -16.74
C PRO A 565 -11.08 23.88 -17.76
N THR A 566 -11.34 22.64 -17.35
CA THR A 566 -11.20 21.46 -18.22
C THR A 566 -12.31 21.41 -19.28
N GLY A 567 -11.95 20.95 -20.50
CA GLY A 567 -12.89 20.73 -21.60
C GLY A 567 -13.65 19.40 -21.53
N LYS A 568 -14.17 18.96 -22.68
CA LYS A 568 -14.76 17.61 -22.85
C LYS A 568 -13.67 16.58 -23.14
N GLU A 569 -13.94 15.32 -22.84
CA GLU A 569 -13.02 14.20 -23.06
C GLU A 569 -11.69 14.39 -22.33
N THR A 570 -11.77 14.92 -21.11
CA THR A 570 -10.62 15.24 -20.28
C THR A 570 -9.91 13.97 -19.82
N VAL A 571 -8.62 13.89 -20.11
CA VAL A 571 -7.71 12.84 -19.66
C VAL A 571 -6.56 13.47 -18.89
N THR A 572 -6.51 13.21 -17.59
CA THR A 572 -5.35 13.55 -16.76
C THR A 572 -4.14 12.73 -17.17
N ARG A 573 -3.02 13.39 -17.48
CA ARG A 573 -1.76 12.75 -17.85
C ARG A 573 -0.90 12.50 -16.61
N TRP A 574 -0.66 13.55 -15.85
CA TRP A 574 0.10 13.47 -14.61
C TRP A 574 -0.25 14.57 -13.61
N VAL A 575 0.11 14.33 -12.35
CA VAL A 575 0.00 15.29 -11.24
C VAL A 575 1.36 15.48 -10.58
N GLY A 576 1.80 16.72 -10.44
CA GLY A 576 3.08 17.11 -9.85
C GLY A 576 2.94 17.80 -8.50
N LEU A 577 3.88 17.53 -7.60
CA LEU A 577 3.99 18.11 -6.27
C LEU A 577 5.44 18.54 -6.03
N GLU A 578 5.66 19.76 -5.54
CA GLU A 578 6.99 20.23 -5.12
C GLU A 578 6.85 21.22 -3.94
N PRO A 579 7.76 21.20 -2.95
CA PRO A 579 7.81 22.21 -1.90
C PRO A 579 8.20 23.57 -2.47
N GLU A 580 7.45 24.60 -2.10
CA GLU A 580 7.74 25.99 -2.41
C GLU A 580 8.01 26.71 -1.09
N PRO A 581 9.17 27.38 -0.90
CA PRO A 581 9.44 28.13 0.32
C PRO A 581 8.29 29.08 0.64
N ALA A 582 7.82 29.06 1.89
CA ALA A 582 6.83 30.04 2.33
C ALA A 582 7.48 31.45 2.27
N PRO A 583 6.74 32.47 1.80
CA PRO A 583 7.23 33.83 1.66
C PRO A 583 7.59 34.51 2.99
#